data_AF-A0A6I2SWT6-F1
#
_entry.id   AF-A0A6I2SWT6-F1
#
_cell.length_a   1.000
_cell.length_b   1.000
_cell.length_c   1.000
_cell.angle_alpha   90.00
_cell.angle_beta   90.00
_cell.angle_gamma   90.00
#
_symmetry.space_group_name_H-M   'P 1'
#
loop_
_entity.id
_entity.type
_entity.pdbx_description
1 polymer ?
#
loop_
_entity_poly.entity_id
_entity_poly.type
_entity_poly.pdbx_seq_one_letter_code
_entity_poly.pdbx_strand_id
1 'polypeptide(L)'
;MGIIQIDNLEAGMVLATDVYDQTGRLLLGEGAELTQKHLVVFRTWGVVEVDIAGIDEVAAAAHLPDEITPEQLAAAEAELLPLFCNANLDYPVMRELFHLAALRRALHGIS
;
A
#
# COMPACT_ATOMS: atom_id res chain seq x y z
N MET A 1 4.58 -6.94 -11.18
CA MET A 1 5.15 -6.48 -9.89
C MET A 1 4.03 -5.74 -9.21
N GLY A 2 3.84 -6.01 -7.93
CA GLY A 2 2.69 -5.55 -7.16
C GLY A 2 3.11 -5.28 -5.73
N ILE A 3 2.84 -4.05 -5.27
CA ILE A 3 3.17 -3.60 -3.91
C ILE A 3 2.14 -4.16 -2.94
N ILE A 4 2.56 -5.01 -2.01
CA ILE A 4 1.68 -5.66 -1.05
C ILE A 4 2.00 -5.19 0.37
N GLN A 5 0.94 -4.87 1.12
CA GLN A 5 1.01 -4.57 2.54
C GLN A 5 1.52 -5.77 3.33
N ILE A 6 2.35 -5.52 4.34
CA ILE A 6 3.02 -6.58 5.11
C ILE A 6 2.07 -7.59 5.74
N ASP A 7 0.85 -7.16 6.07
CA ASP A 7 -0.18 -8.00 6.68
C ASP A 7 -0.80 -9.01 5.70
N ASN A 8 -0.68 -8.74 4.40
CA ASN A 8 -1.19 -9.59 3.32
C ASN A 8 -0.09 -10.47 2.70
N LEU A 9 1.12 -10.45 3.25
CA LEU A 9 2.22 -11.29 2.76
C LEU A 9 2.11 -12.71 3.26
N GLU A 10 2.29 -13.67 2.35
CA GLU A 10 2.33 -15.09 2.67
C GLU A 10 3.72 -15.69 2.41
N ALA A 11 4.05 -16.74 3.18
CA ALA A 11 5.24 -17.51 2.91
C ALA A 11 5.11 -18.22 1.55
N GLY A 12 6.17 -18.19 0.74
CA GLY A 12 6.18 -18.70 -0.63
C GLY A 12 6.09 -17.63 -1.72
N MET A 13 5.75 -16.37 -1.36
CA MET A 13 5.83 -15.24 -2.29
C MET A 13 7.28 -14.88 -2.60
N VAL A 14 7.56 -14.34 -3.78
CA VAL A 14 8.93 -13.98 -4.22
C VAL A 14 9.07 -12.47 -4.34
N LEU A 15 10.12 -11.90 -3.75
CA LEU A 15 10.38 -10.47 -3.88
C LEU A 15 10.70 -10.07 -5.33
N ALA A 16 10.08 -8.99 -5.80
CA ALA A 16 10.41 -8.35 -7.08
C ALA A 16 11.51 -7.29 -6.97
N THR A 17 11.76 -6.76 -5.78
CA THR A 17 12.84 -5.79 -5.52
C THR A 17 13.47 -6.01 -4.15
N ASP A 18 14.67 -5.45 -3.95
CA ASP A 18 15.37 -5.45 -2.68
C ASP A 18 14.59 -4.68 -1.60
N VAL A 19 14.50 -5.26 -0.40
CA VAL A 19 13.86 -4.64 0.76
C VAL A 19 14.93 -4.10 1.69
N TYR A 20 14.83 -2.81 2.02
CA TYR A 20 15.76 -2.10 2.91
C TYR A 20 15.05 -1.67 4.20
N ASP A 21 15.81 -1.54 5.29
CA ASP A 21 15.33 -0.88 6.50
C ASP A 21 15.40 0.65 6.40
N GLN A 22 14.91 1.35 7.43
CA GLN A 22 14.92 2.82 7.50
C GLN A 22 16.33 3.44 7.49
N THR A 23 17.37 2.64 7.77
CA THR A 23 18.78 3.07 7.74
C THR A 23 19.46 2.78 6.40
N GLY A 24 18.76 2.14 5.46
CA GLY A 24 19.27 1.72 4.16
C GLY A 24 20.01 0.38 4.19
N ARG A 25 19.88 -0.39 5.27
CA ARG A 25 20.44 -1.75 5.35
C ARG A 25 19.54 -2.72 4.60
N LEU A 26 20.13 -3.54 3.74
CA LEU A 26 19.42 -4.61 3.04
C LEU A 26 18.89 -5.65 4.04
N LEU A 27 17.58 -5.85 4.06
CA LEU A 27 16.89 -6.88 4.85
C LEU A 27 16.75 -8.18 4.07
N LEU A 28 16.36 -8.09 2.80
CA LEU A 28 16.19 -9.24 1.92
C LEU A 28 16.33 -8.81 0.45
N GLY A 29 17.04 -9.61 -0.34
CA GLY A 29 17.29 -9.30 -1.75
C GLY A 29 16.17 -9.70 -2.69
N GLU A 30 16.13 -9.07 -3.86
CA GLU A 30 15.28 -9.44 -4.99
C GLU A 30 15.40 -10.95 -5.31
N GLY A 31 14.28 -11.57 -5.71
CA GLY A 31 14.22 -12.98 -6.08
C GLY A 31 14.22 -13.94 -4.88
N ALA A 32 14.31 -13.43 -3.64
CA ALA A 32 14.19 -14.26 -2.45
C ALA A 32 12.74 -14.67 -2.19
N GLU A 33 12.55 -15.94 -1.82
CA GLU A 33 11.27 -16.47 -1.37
C GLU A 33 11.01 -16.08 0.10
N LEU A 34 9.82 -15.56 0.37
CA LEU A 34 9.38 -15.17 1.70
C LEU A 34 9.16 -16.41 2.56
N THR A 35 9.74 -16.39 3.74
CA THR A 35 9.52 -17.41 4.77
C THR A 35 8.84 -16.76 5.97
N GLN A 36 8.24 -17.56 6.86
CA GLN A 36 7.68 -17.02 8.11
C GLN A 36 8.69 -16.19 8.91
N LYS A 37 9.98 -16.54 8.86
CA LYS A 37 11.05 -15.76 9.50
C LYS A 37 11.18 -14.37 8.86
N HIS A 38 11.17 -14.28 7.53
CA HIS A 38 11.24 -13.01 6.81
C HIS A 38 10.08 -12.08 7.17
N LEU A 39 8.86 -12.61 7.29
CA LEU A 39 7.68 -11.83 7.71
C LEU A 39 7.85 -11.24 9.12
N VAL A 40 8.42 -12.00 10.06
CA VAL A 40 8.73 -11.51 11.41
C VAL A 40 9.81 -10.43 11.38
N VAL A 41 10.86 -10.61 10.57
CA VAL A 41 11.92 -9.60 10.39
C VAL A 41 11.32 -8.30 9.87
N PHE A 42 10.53 -8.35 8.80
CA PHE A 42 9.91 -7.17 8.21
C PHE A 42 9.04 -6.41 9.21
N ARG A 43 8.20 -7.11 10.00
CA ARG A 43 7.40 -6.49 11.06
C ARG A 43 8.27 -5.86 12.16
N THR A 44 9.36 -6.51 12.53
CA THR A 44 10.29 -6.00 13.55
C THR A 44 10.98 -4.70 13.11
N TRP A 45 11.29 -4.59 11.82
CA TRP A 45 11.94 -3.42 11.24
C TRP A 45 10.97 -2.35 10.72
N GLY A 46 9.66 -2.55 10.88
CA GLY A 46 8.64 -1.58 10.48
C GLY A 46 8.49 -1.42 8.97
N VAL A 47 8.77 -2.47 8.20
CA VAL A 47 8.45 -2.50 6.76
C VAL A 47 6.93 -2.55 6.62
N VAL A 48 6.37 -1.62 5.85
CA VAL A 48 4.91 -1.51 5.69
C VAL A 48 4.45 -2.22 4.42
N GLU A 49 5.27 -2.20 3.37
CA GLU A 49 4.93 -2.67 2.03
C GLU A 49 6.19 -3.24 1.35
N VAL A 50 6.01 -4.25 0.50
CA VAL A 50 7.07 -4.86 -0.32
C VAL A 50 6.53 -5.23 -1.70
N ASP A 51 7.41 -5.16 -2.70
CA ASP A 51 7.06 -5.53 -4.08
C ASP A 51 7.25 -7.04 -4.31
N ILE A 52 6.20 -7.70 -4.81
CA ILE A 52 6.16 -9.14 -5.06
C ILE A 52 6.10 -9.44 -6.56
N ALA A 53 6.92 -10.40 -6.98
CA ALA A 53 7.00 -10.89 -8.34
C ALA A 53 5.78 -11.76 -8.68
N GLY A 54 5.25 -11.60 -9.90
CA GLY A 54 4.13 -12.41 -10.39
C GLY A 54 2.75 -11.98 -9.90
N ILE A 55 2.67 -10.88 -9.14
CA ILE A 55 1.39 -10.26 -8.76
C ILE A 55 1.17 -9.03 -9.66
N ASP A 56 0.01 -9.01 -10.31
CA ASP A 56 -0.48 -7.85 -11.05
C ASP A 56 -0.94 -6.79 -10.04
N GLU A 57 -0.50 -5.55 -10.24
CA GLU A 57 -0.79 -4.36 -9.42
C GLU A 57 -2.28 -4.21 -9.05
N VAL A 58 -3.18 -4.76 -9.88
CA VAL A 58 -4.64 -4.71 -9.73
C VAL A 58 -5.15 -5.56 -8.55
N ALA A 59 -4.44 -6.63 -8.16
CA ALA A 59 -4.81 -7.45 -7.00
C ALA A 59 -4.24 -6.89 -5.68
N ALA A 60 -3.30 -5.96 -5.77
CA ALA A 60 -2.66 -5.30 -4.64
C ALA A 60 -3.24 -3.89 -4.39
N ALA A 61 -4.41 -3.61 -4.95
CA ALA A 61 -5.20 -2.45 -4.58
C ALA A 61 -5.33 -2.46 -3.06
N ALA A 62 -4.84 -1.36 -2.45
CA ALA A 62 -4.94 -1.03 -1.04
C ALA A 62 -6.22 -1.67 -0.49
N HIS A 63 -6.07 -2.65 0.41
CA HIS A 63 -7.22 -3.21 1.08
C HIS A 63 -7.97 -2.03 1.67
N LEU A 64 -9.15 -1.75 1.11
CA LEU A 64 -10.12 -0.90 1.78
C LEU A 64 -10.22 -1.47 3.20
N PRO A 65 -10.07 -0.65 4.24
CA PRO A 65 -10.42 -1.06 5.58
C PRO A 65 -11.78 -1.75 5.52
N ASP A 66 -11.94 -2.91 6.19
CA ASP A 66 -13.15 -3.74 6.10
C ASP A 66 -14.46 -2.97 6.37
N GLU A 67 -14.33 -1.80 7.00
CA GLU A 67 -15.40 -0.85 7.35
C GLU A 67 -15.86 0.05 6.19
N ILE A 68 -15.11 0.14 5.08
CA ILE A 68 -15.38 1.03 3.96
C ILE A 68 -15.88 0.24 2.75
N THR A 69 -17.07 0.56 2.27
CA THR A 69 -17.56 0.04 0.99
C THR A 69 -16.97 0.82 -0.19
N PRO A 70 -16.79 0.20 -1.37
CA PRO A 70 -16.31 0.90 -2.56
C PRO A 70 -17.20 2.09 -2.94
N GLU A 71 -18.48 2.05 -2.62
CA GLU A 71 -19.42 3.16 -2.83
C GLU A 71 -19.11 4.36 -1.92
N GLN A 72 -18.74 4.13 -0.66
CA GLN A 72 -18.34 5.17 0.27
C GLN A 72 -17.02 5.83 -0.14
N LEU A 73 -16.06 5.03 -0.62
CA LEU A 73 -14.81 5.55 -1.17
C LEU A 73 -15.06 6.42 -2.40
N ALA A 74 -15.86 5.93 -3.37
CA ALA A 74 -16.17 6.69 -4.58
C ALA A 74 -16.89 8.03 -4.26
N ALA A 75 -17.79 8.03 -3.28
CA ALA A 75 -18.44 9.24 -2.79
C ALA A 75 -17.45 10.22 -2.16
N ALA A 76 -16.51 9.73 -1.34
CA ALA A 76 -15.46 10.54 -0.73
C ALA A 76 -14.49 11.12 -1.77
N GLU A 77 -14.10 10.33 -2.78
CA GLU A 77 -13.26 10.80 -3.89
C GLU A 77 -13.94 11.92 -4.68
N ALA A 78 -15.24 11.76 -5.00
CA ALA A 78 -16.02 12.78 -5.70
C ALA A 78 -16.12 14.10 -4.91
N GLU A 79 -16.23 14.03 -3.59
CA GLU A 79 -16.25 15.20 -2.71
C GLU A 79 -14.88 15.89 -2.62
N LEU A 80 -13.79 15.11 -2.63
CA LEU A 80 -12.43 15.63 -2.48
C LEU A 80 -11.83 16.13 -3.80
N LEU A 81 -12.23 15.59 -4.95
CA LEU A 81 -11.76 16.00 -6.28
C LEU A 81 -11.69 17.54 -6.46
N PRO A 82 -12.72 18.34 -6.12
CA PRO A 82 -12.63 19.80 -6.23
C PRO A 82 -11.58 20.43 -5.31
N LEU A 83 -11.28 19.84 -4.14
CA LEU A 83 -10.20 20.32 -3.25
C LEU A 83 -8.80 20.01 -3.81
N PHE A 84 -8.69 18.94 -4.59
CA PHE A 84 -7.46 18.50 -5.24
C PHE A 84 -7.33 18.97 -6.70
N CYS A 85 -8.20 19.88 -7.18
CA CYS A 85 -8.15 20.37 -8.56
C CYS A 85 -6.81 21.03 -8.96
N ASN A 86 -6.06 21.55 -7.97
CA ASN A 86 -4.73 22.13 -8.17
C ASN A 86 -3.60 21.17 -7.77
N ALA A 87 -3.93 20.01 -7.21
CA ALA A 87 -2.98 18.94 -6.96
C ALA A 87 -2.78 18.17 -8.26
N ASN A 88 -1.54 18.16 -8.78
CA ASN A 88 -1.24 17.35 -9.96
C ASN A 88 -1.22 15.86 -9.57
N LEU A 89 -2.33 15.16 -9.79
CA LEU A 89 -2.53 13.74 -9.48
C LEU A 89 -1.75 12.78 -10.41
N ASP A 90 -1.05 13.31 -11.42
CA ASP A 90 -0.14 12.52 -12.23
C ASP A 90 1.10 12.10 -11.43
N TYR A 91 1.45 12.85 -10.37
CA TYR A 91 2.53 12.49 -9.47
C TYR A 91 2.10 11.36 -8.52
N PRO A 92 2.88 10.27 -8.41
CA PRO A 92 2.56 9.12 -7.55
C PRO A 92 2.23 9.51 -6.11
N VAL A 93 3.00 10.44 -5.53
CA VAL A 93 2.80 10.94 -4.17
C VAL A 93 1.47 11.68 -4.01
N MET A 94 1.07 12.46 -5.01
CA MET A 94 -0.20 13.21 -4.97
C MET A 94 -1.40 12.27 -5.11
N ARG A 95 -1.27 11.23 -5.94
CA ARG A 95 -2.26 10.18 -6.08
C ARG A 95 -2.48 9.42 -4.77
N GLU A 96 -1.40 9.05 -4.09
CA GLU A 96 -1.47 8.39 -2.78
C GLU A 96 -2.06 9.30 -1.70
N LEU A 97 -1.66 10.58 -1.66
CA LEU A 97 -2.25 11.54 -0.74
C LEU A 97 -3.76 11.70 -0.95
N PHE A 98 -4.20 11.74 -2.22
CA PHE A 98 -5.62 11.80 -2.55
C PHE A 98 -6.35 10.53 -2.08
N HIS A 99 -5.79 9.35 -2.35
CA HIS A 99 -6.36 8.08 -1.93
C HIS A 99 -6.49 7.97 -0.40
N LEU A 100 -5.44 8.32 0.35
CA LEU A 100 -5.46 8.35 1.82
C LEU A 100 -6.46 9.37 2.37
N ALA A 101 -6.61 10.52 1.71
CA ALA A 101 -7.61 11.51 2.09
C ALA A 101 -9.04 10.99 1.89
N ALA A 102 -9.29 10.28 0.79
CA ALA A 102 -10.59 9.66 0.51
C ALA A 102 -10.92 8.55 1.52
N LEU A 103 -9.95 7.68 1.84
CA LEU A 103 -10.10 6.66 2.90
C LEU A 103 -10.44 7.30 4.24
N ARG A 104 -9.71 8.35 4.64
CA ARG A 104 -9.98 9.06 5.89
C ARG A 104 -11.37 9.71 5.90
N ARG A 105 -11.80 10.30 4.77
CA ARG A 105 -13.12 10.92 4.62
C ARG A 105 -14.23 9.87 4.76
N ALA A 106 -14.05 8.69 4.17
CA ALA A 106 -15.01 7.60 4.28
C ALA A 106 -15.09 7.03 5.71
N LEU A 107 -13.98 6.94 6.45
CA LEU A 107 -13.95 6.44 7.84
C LEU A 107 -14.53 7.42 8.86
N HIS A 108 -14.25 8.71 8.72
CA HIS A 108 -14.50 9.70 9.78
C HIS A 108 -15.39 10.85 9.31
N GLY A 109 -16.39 10.58 8.46
CA GLY A 109 -17.30 11.56 7.85
C GLY A 109 -17.43 12.86 8.64
N ILE A 110 -17.10 13.99 8.01
CA ILE A 110 -16.84 15.27 8.70
C ILE A 110 -17.98 15.61 9.67
N SER A 111 -17.62 15.86 10.94
CA SER A 111 -18.45 16.60 11.88
C SER A 111 -18.40 18.11 11.62
#